data_AF-A0A7J7MBN3-F1
#
_entry.id   AF-A0A7J7MBN3-F1
#
_cell.length_a   1.000
_cell.length_b   1.000
_cell.length_c   1.000
_cell.angle_alpha   90.00
_cell.angle_beta   90.00
_cell.angle_gamma   90.00
#
_symmetry.space_group_name_H-M   'P 1'
#
loop_
_entity.id
_entity.type
_entity.pdbx_description
1 polymer ?
#
loop_
_entity_poly.entity_id
_entity_poly.type
_entity_poly.pdbx_seq_one_letter_code
_entity_poly.pdbx_strand_id
1 'polypeptide(L)'
;MSLEVLGVLNGDSSAPVIAFPKLKELSIWDMKHWEEWVVKTTINITVMPLLQTLRILSCPMLKSLPCHFLSNSLREMTIEVCPHLEVSRLPPFLEELKIGRDAGSLSISLPIQNGLCTNLKSLELWDLPHSTLPQGLSQLKALTAFSYRVCLRNCSILPTSQTFTLMAKS
;
A
#
# COMPACT_ATOMS: atom_id res chain seq x y z
N MET A 1 3.36 10.26 -15.05
CA MET A 1 1.99 10.50 -15.55
C MET A 1 1.33 11.43 -14.53
N SER A 2 1.20 12.72 -14.85
CA SER A 2 0.49 13.67 -13.98
C SER A 2 -1.00 13.51 -14.25
N LEU A 3 -1.82 13.23 -13.23
CA LEU A 3 -3.27 13.34 -13.36
C LEU A 3 -3.62 14.83 -13.29
N GLU A 4 -3.53 15.51 -14.43
CA GLU A 4 -4.14 16.84 -14.58
C GLU A 4 -5.64 16.64 -14.73
N VAL A 5 -6.36 16.72 -13.62
CA VAL A 5 -7.82 16.78 -13.63
C VAL A 5 -8.19 18.19 -14.14
N LEU A 6 -8.27 18.35 -15.46
CA LEU A 6 -8.84 19.53 -16.10
C LEU A 6 -10.34 19.57 -15.84
N GLY A 7 -10.71 20.15 -14.69
CA GLY A 7 -12.07 20.56 -14.43
C GLY A 7 -12.37 21.85 -15.19
N VAL A 8 -12.86 21.72 -16.42
CA VAL A 8 -13.77 22.73 -17.00
C VAL A 8 -15.09 22.52 -16.25
N LEU A 9 -15.65 23.51 -15.56
CA LEU A 9 -16.57 24.50 -16.11
C LEU A 9 -16.69 25.71 -15.19
N ASN A 10 -16.82 26.85 -15.86
CA ASN A 10 -17.17 28.17 -15.36
C ASN A 10 -18.31 28.18 -14.33
N GLY A 11 -18.21 29.10 -13.36
CA GLY A 11 -19.35 29.59 -12.57
C GLY A 11 -19.15 29.45 -11.07
N ASP A 12 -19.16 30.59 -10.37
CA ASP A 12 -19.11 30.74 -8.93
C ASP A 12 -19.89 29.66 -8.16
N SER A 13 -19.17 28.71 -7.55
CA SER A 13 -19.68 27.98 -6.39
C SER A 13 -18.52 27.52 -5.52
N SER A 14 -18.57 27.82 -4.22
CA SER A 14 -17.60 27.35 -3.22
C SER A 14 -17.79 25.86 -2.88
N ALA A 15 -18.33 25.06 -3.79
CA ALA A 15 -18.63 23.65 -3.55
C ALA A 15 -17.34 22.83 -3.67
N PRO A 16 -17.10 21.87 -2.75
CA PRO A 16 -15.95 20.99 -2.83
C PRO A 16 -16.03 20.12 -4.10
N VAL A 17 -14.97 20.14 -4.90
CA VAL A 17 -14.83 19.31 -6.10
C VAL A 17 -14.36 17.92 -5.66
N ILE A 18 -15.12 16.89 -6.01
CA ILE A 18 -14.76 15.51 -5.69
C ILE A 18 -14.32 14.81 -6.98
N ALA A 19 -13.02 14.53 -7.10
CA ALA A 19 -12.50 13.73 -8.18
C ALA A 19 -12.72 12.24 -7.87
N PHE A 20 -13.24 11.50 -8.84
CA PHE A 20 -13.52 10.06 -8.73
C PHE A 20 -14.37 9.69 -7.48
N PRO A 21 -15.56 10.29 -7.31
CA PRO A 21 -16.36 10.18 -6.09
C PRO A 21 -16.84 8.74 -5.78
N LYS A 22 -16.86 7.85 -6.78
CA LYS A 22 -17.35 6.48 -6.66
C LYS A 22 -16.25 5.43 -6.75
N LEU A 23 -14.99 5.83 -6.93
CA LEU A 23 -13.90 4.87 -7.11
C LEU A 23 -13.60 4.17 -5.78
N LYS A 24 -13.77 2.85 -5.77
CA LYS A 24 -13.51 1.99 -4.62
C LYS A 24 -12.21 1.21 -4.74
N GLU A 25 -11.76 0.96 -5.95
CA GLU A 25 -10.56 0.16 -6.19
C GLU A 25 -9.68 0.88 -7.21
N LEU A 26 -8.39 0.97 -6.90
CA LEU A 26 -7.37 1.52 -7.78
C LEU A 26 -6.22 0.54 -7.88
N SER A 27 -5.94 0.08 -9.10
CA SER A 27 -4.80 -0.77 -9.39
C SER A 27 -3.90 -0.08 -10.39
N ILE A 28 -2.63 0.05 -10.03
CA ILE A 28 -1.58 0.64 -10.85
C ILE A 28 -0.53 -0.45 -11.07
N TRP A 29 -0.27 -0.78 -12.34
CA TRP A 29 0.64 -1.86 -12.70
C TRP A 29 1.56 -1.47 -13.85
N ASP A 30 2.83 -1.88 -13.77
CA ASP A 30 3.86 -1.82 -14.81
C ASP A 30 4.20 -0.39 -15.26
N MET A 31 4.09 0.55 -14.32
CA MET A 31 4.45 1.95 -14.56
C MET A 31 5.96 2.15 -14.36
N LYS A 32 6.75 1.71 -15.34
CA LYS A 32 8.23 1.68 -15.26
C LYS A 32 8.90 3.03 -15.04
N HIS A 33 8.29 4.12 -15.50
CA HIS A 33 8.86 5.48 -15.43
C HIS A 33 8.08 6.39 -14.47
N TRP A 34 7.27 5.82 -13.57
CA TRP A 34 6.48 6.61 -12.64
C TRP A 34 7.23 6.84 -11.35
N GLU A 35 7.67 8.08 -11.14
CA GLU A 35 8.52 8.43 -9.99
C GLU A 35 7.74 8.90 -8.78
N GLU A 36 6.72 9.74 -8.98
CA GLU A 36 6.02 10.38 -7.88
C GLU A 36 4.51 10.34 -8.09
N TRP A 37 3.81 10.01 -7.02
CA TRP A 37 2.38 10.17 -6.95
C TRP A 37 2.02 11.48 -6.26
N VAL A 38 2.06 12.56 -7.04
CA VAL A 38 1.67 13.89 -6.56
C VAL A 38 0.18 14.10 -6.75
N VAL A 39 -0.53 14.36 -5.66
CA VAL A 39 -1.92 14.85 -5.70
C VAL A 39 -1.88 16.33 -5.30
N LYS A 40 -1.99 17.23 -6.28
CA LYS A 40 -2.05 18.67 -6.02
C LYS A 40 -3.49 19.06 -5.69
N THR A 41 -3.84 19.11 -4.41
CA THR A 41 -5.15 19.63 -3.99
C THR A 41 -5.05 21.12 -3.71
N THR A 42 -5.84 21.93 -4.42
CA THR A 42 -6.27 23.23 -3.90
C THR A 42 -7.27 23.01 -2.76
N ILE A 43 -7.54 24.04 -1.95
CA ILE A 43 -8.24 24.00 -0.65
C ILE A 43 -9.62 23.29 -0.69
N ASN A 44 -10.18 23.00 -1.87
CA ASN A 44 -11.52 22.43 -2.06
C ASN A 44 -11.58 21.13 -2.88
N ILE A 45 -10.47 20.38 -3.07
CA ILE A 45 -10.50 19.12 -3.85
C ILE A 45 -10.34 17.90 -2.96
N THR A 46 -11.33 17.01 -2.98
CA THR A 46 -11.22 15.65 -2.41
C THR A 46 -11.02 14.64 -3.54
N VAL A 47 -10.04 13.76 -3.42
CA VAL A 47 -9.72 12.77 -4.46
C VAL A 47 -9.99 11.37 -3.95
N MET A 48 -10.85 10.62 -4.65
CA MET A 48 -11.19 9.22 -4.36
C MET A 48 -11.63 8.95 -2.91
N PRO A 49 -12.66 9.65 -2.39
CA PRO A 49 -13.07 9.54 -0.98
C PRO A 49 -13.60 8.15 -0.59
N LEU A 50 -13.94 7.29 -1.55
CA LEU A 50 -14.47 5.95 -1.31
C LEU A 50 -13.46 4.84 -1.64
N LEU A 51 -12.19 5.17 -1.86
CA LEU A 51 -11.16 4.17 -2.18
C LEU A 51 -10.97 3.20 -1.02
N GLN A 52 -11.26 1.92 -1.25
CA GLN A 52 -11.19 0.81 -0.30
C GLN A 52 -9.99 -0.09 -0.57
N THR A 53 -9.60 -0.27 -1.84
CA THR A 53 -8.49 -1.13 -2.23
C THR A 53 -7.51 -0.38 -3.12
N LEU A 54 -6.22 -0.44 -2.74
CA LEU A 54 -5.11 0.10 -3.52
C LEU A 54 -4.11 -1.01 -3.85
N ARG A 55 -3.79 -1.18 -5.13
CA ARG A 55 -2.77 -2.12 -5.60
C ARG A 55 -1.74 -1.36 -6.42
N ILE A 56 -0.46 -1.48 -6.06
CA ILE A 56 0.66 -0.92 -6.81
C ILE A 56 1.65 -2.05 -7.08
N LEU A 57 1.77 -2.42 -8.35
CA LEU A 57 2.51 -3.60 -8.78
C LEU A 57 3.53 -3.20 -9.84
N SER A 58 4.77 -3.67 -9.72
CA SER A 58 5.81 -3.45 -10.75
C SER A 58 5.97 -1.97 -11.13
N CYS A 59 6.07 -1.10 -10.13
CA CYS A 59 6.32 0.33 -10.30
C CYS A 59 7.73 0.66 -9.78
N PRO A 60 8.79 0.31 -10.53
CA PRO A 60 10.15 0.27 -10.01
C PRO A 60 10.70 1.63 -9.60
N MET A 61 10.26 2.71 -10.24
CA MET A 61 10.78 4.06 -9.97
C MET A 61 9.95 4.86 -8.98
N LEU A 62 8.84 4.31 -8.47
CA LEU A 62 7.94 5.03 -7.57
C LEU A 62 8.62 5.24 -6.22
N LYS A 63 8.77 6.51 -5.83
CA LYS A 63 9.50 6.92 -4.61
C LYS A 63 8.59 7.16 -3.42
N SER A 64 7.36 7.61 -3.63
CA SER A 64 6.48 7.98 -2.52
C SER A 64 5.00 7.81 -2.84
N LEU A 65 4.21 7.58 -1.77
CA LEU A 65 2.75 7.60 -1.80
C LEU A 65 2.22 8.86 -1.11
N PRO A 66 1.10 9.42 -1.60
CA PRO A 66 0.44 10.57 -0.98
C PRO A 66 -0.34 10.11 0.26
N CYS A 67 0.37 9.63 1.29
CA CYS A 67 -0.19 8.93 2.45
C CYS A 67 -1.24 9.76 3.22
N HIS A 68 -1.12 11.09 3.20
CA HIS A 68 -2.10 12.01 3.79
C HIS A 68 -3.44 12.07 3.03
N PHE A 69 -3.43 11.67 1.76
CA PHE A 69 -4.57 11.73 0.84
C PHE A 69 -5.19 10.36 0.58
N LEU A 70 -4.49 9.28 0.95
CA LEU A 70 -5.07 7.95 0.93
C LEU A 70 -6.30 7.97 1.85
N SER A 71 -7.47 7.79 1.25
CA SER A 71 -8.77 8.01 1.88
C SER A 71 -8.88 7.30 3.23
N ASN A 72 -9.63 7.90 4.17
CA ASN A 72 -10.08 7.25 5.39
C ASN A 72 -10.93 5.97 5.13
N SER A 73 -11.32 5.73 3.88
CA SER A 73 -11.99 4.50 3.46
C SER A 73 -11.04 3.36 3.08
N LEU A 74 -9.72 3.57 2.97
CA LEU A 74 -8.81 2.54 2.49
C LEU A 74 -8.68 1.41 3.52
N ARG A 75 -8.97 0.17 3.08
CA ARG A 75 -8.99 -1.06 3.89
C ARG A 75 -7.93 -2.05 3.45
N GLU A 76 -7.63 -2.09 2.16
CA GLU A 76 -6.70 -3.06 1.57
C GLU A 76 -5.62 -2.35 0.78
N MET A 77 -4.36 -2.73 1.02
CA MET A 77 -3.21 -2.22 0.30
C MET A 77 -2.30 -3.37 -0.13
N THR A 78 -1.94 -3.39 -1.41
CA THR A 78 -0.97 -4.34 -1.97
C THR A 78 0.15 -3.59 -2.67
N ILE A 79 1.39 -3.83 -2.26
CA ILE A 79 2.60 -3.30 -2.89
C ILE A 79 3.51 -4.46 -3.30
N GLU A 80 3.88 -4.52 -4.57
CA GLU A 80 4.78 -5.56 -5.09
C GLU A 80 5.73 -4.99 -6.14
N VAL A 81 7.01 -5.35 -6.09
CA VAL A 81 8.03 -4.88 -7.06
C VAL A 81 8.07 -3.34 -7.18
N CYS A 82 8.23 -2.68 -6.04
CA CYS A 82 8.39 -1.23 -5.88
C CYS A 82 9.63 -0.94 -5.00
N PRO A 83 10.86 -1.27 -5.44
CA PRO A 83 12.09 -1.21 -4.63
C PRO A 83 12.48 0.17 -4.12
N HIS A 84 12.05 1.24 -4.78
CA HIS A 84 12.37 2.62 -4.38
C HIS A 84 11.27 3.28 -3.55
N LEU A 85 10.20 2.55 -3.21
CA LEU A 85 9.08 3.13 -2.52
C LEU A 85 9.40 3.40 -1.04
N GLU A 86 9.27 4.65 -0.64
CA GLU A 86 9.31 5.07 0.75
C GLU A 86 7.90 5.42 1.23
N VAL A 87 7.49 4.77 2.33
CA VAL A 87 6.20 5.03 2.98
C VAL A 87 6.47 5.57 4.37
N SER A 88 6.05 6.81 4.63
CA SER A 88 6.26 7.48 5.92
C SER A 88 5.17 7.15 6.95
N ARG A 89 3.99 6.74 6.50
CA ARG A 89 2.84 6.40 7.35
C ARG A 89 1.86 5.48 6.63
N LEU A 90 1.35 4.47 7.32
CA LEU A 90 0.26 3.63 6.82
C LEU A 90 -1.12 4.31 7.00
N PRO A 91 -2.10 4.04 6.12
CA PRO A 91 -3.47 4.51 6.29
C PRO A 91 -4.08 4.05 7.62
N PRO A 92 -4.81 4.91 8.34
CA PRO A 92 -5.27 4.63 9.72
C PRO A 92 -6.31 3.49 9.82
N PHE A 93 -7.11 3.29 8.77
CA PHE A 93 -8.15 2.26 8.71
C PHE A 93 -7.75 1.04 7.88
N LEU A 94 -6.46 0.89 7.57
CA LEU A 94 -5.97 -0.26 6.82
C LEU A 94 -6.18 -1.53 7.65
N GLU A 95 -6.89 -2.50 7.07
CA GLU A 95 -7.22 -3.79 7.68
C GLU A 95 -6.37 -4.92 7.09
N GLU A 96 -5.97 -4.80 5.83
CA GLU A 96 -5.12 -5.78 5.15
C GLU A 96 -3.97 -5.10 4.39
N LEU A 97 -2.76 -5.58 4.65
CA LEU A 97 -1.53 -5.14 4.01
C LEU A 97 -0.84 -6.34 3.37
N LYS A 98 -0.47 -6.18 2.11
CA LYS A 98 0.16 -7.20 1.30
C LYS A 98 1.45 -6.65 0.70
N ILE A 99 2.59 -7.25 1.03
CA ILE A 99 3.91 -6.80 0.58
C ILE A 99 4.64 -7.97 -0.06
N GLY A 100 5.01 -7.80 -1.33
CA GLY A 100 5.58 -8.86 -2.13
C GLY A 100 6.84 -8.46 -2.87
N ARG A 101 7.76 -9.40 -3.06
CA ARG A 101 9.09 -9.15 -3.63
C ARG A 101 9.74 -7.97 -2.90
N ASP A 102 10.30 -7.04 -3.64
CA ASP A 102 10.80 -5.79 -3.08
C ASP A 102 9.72 -4.72 -3.11
N ALA A 103 9.35 -4.17 -1.95
CA ALA A 103 8.41 -3.07 -1.78
C ALA A 103 9.08 -1.85 -1.10
N GLY A 104 10.41 -1.73 -1.27
CA GLY A 104 11.19 -0.62 -0.75
C GLY A 104 11.23 -0.62 0.77
N SER A 105 10.98 0.54 1.39
CA SER A 105 11.08 0.68 2.84
C SER A 105 10.15 -0.28 3.59
N LEU A 106 8.99 -0.61 3.02
CA LEU A 106 8.00 -1.52 3.60
C LEU A 106 8.50 -2.96 3.75
N SER A 107 9.44 -3.40 2.89
CA SER A 107 10.05 -4.73 3.01
C SER A 107 11.03 -4.82 4.19
N ILE A 108 11.49 -3.67 4.72
CA ILE A 108 12.49 -3.59 5.79
C ILE A 108 11.84 -3.21 7.13
N SER A 109 10.96 -2.21 7.13
CA SER A 109 10.28 -1.74 8.33
C SER A 109 8.88 -1.21 8.00
N LEU A 110 7.93 -1.50 8.90
CA LEU A 110 6.60 -0.94 8.82
C LEU A 110 6.59 0.44 9.51
N PRO A 111 6.11 1.51 8.84
CA PRO A 111 6.10 2.87 9.39
C PRO A 111 4.94 3.05 10.38
N ILE A 112 5.04 2.32 11.49
CA ILE A 112 4.09 2.32 12.59
C ILE A 112 4.50 3.45 13.54
N GLN A 113 3.65 4.46 13.69
CA GLN A 113 3.88 5.54 14.65
C GLN A 113 3.27 5.17 16.01
N ASN A 114 4.06 5.34 17.07
CA ASN A 114 3.66 5.10 18.46
C ASN A 114 2.32 5.80 18.79
N GLY A 115 1.22 5.06 18.80
CA GLY A 115 -0.12 5.54 19.19
C GLY A 115 -1.18 5.57 18.08
N LEU A 116 -0.81 5.42 16.80
CA LEU A 116 -1.74 5.27 15.68
C LEU A 116 -1.96 3.78 15.37
N CYS A 117 -2.34 2.99 16.38
CA CYS A 117 -2.55 1.55 16.28
C CYS A 117 -3.40 1.23 15.04
N THR A 118 -2.76 0.74 13.98
CA THR A 118 -3.43 0.38 12.74
C THR A 118 -4.42 -0.74 13.03
N ASN A 119 -5.63 -0.65 12.50
CA ASN A 119 -6.66 -1.71 12.54
C ASN A 119 -6.27 -2.92 11.66
N LEU A 120 -4.97 -3.13 11.46
CA LEU A 120 -4.42 -4.12 10.57
C LEU A 120 -4.62 -5.50 11.17
N LYS A 121 -5.52 -6.26 10.55
CA LYS A 121 -5.91 -7.62 10.94
C LYS A 121 -5.12 -8.65 10.16
N SER A 122 -4.82 -8.37 8.89
CA SER A 122 -4.14 -9.28 7.98
C SER A 122 -2.86 -8.65 7.43
N LEU A 123 -1.76 -9.40 7.53
CA LEU A 123 -0.50 -9.07 6.90
C LEU A 123 0.01 -10.26 6.10
N GLU A 124 0.14 -10.07 4.79
CA GLU A 124 0.67 -11.07 3.87
C GLU A 124 1.99 -10.58 3.29
N LEU A 125 3.03 -11.39 3.45
CA LEU A 125 4.38 -11.12 2.99
C LEU A 125 4.81 -12.23 2.04
N TRP A 126 5.36 -11.90 0.87
CA TRP A 126 5.94 -12.94 0.00
C TRP A 126 7.20 -12.49 -0.74
N ASP A 127 8.11 -13.43 -0.98
CA ASP A 127 9.31 -13.22 -1.81
C ASP A 127 10.21 -12.03 -1.39
N LEU A 128 10.21 -11.65 -0.10
CA LEU A 128 10.97 -10.49 0.37
C LEU A 128 12.47 -10.62 0.03
N PRO A 129 13.12 -9.52 -0.41
CA PRO A 129 14.53 -9.55 -0.83
C PRO A 129 15.48 -9.81 0.33
N HIS A 130 15.04 -9.52 1.55
CA HIS A 130 15.78 -9.79 2.77
C HIS A 130 15.20 -11.04 3.42
N SER A 131 16.08 -11.92 3.90
CA SER A 131 15.70 -13.14 4.63
C SER A 131 15.04 -12.85 5.99
N THR A 132 14.86 -11.59 6.36
CA THR A 132 14.30 -11.13 7.63
C THR A 132 12.96 -10.46 7.42
N LEU A 133 12.04 -10.70 8.35
CA LEU A 133 10.73 -10.03 8.38
C LEU A 133 10.87 -8.51 8.64
N PRO A 134 9.91 -7.70 8.17
CA PRO A 134 9.90 -6.27 8.44
C PRO A 134 9.91 -5.97 9.94
N GLN A 135 10.67 -4.96 10.34
CA GLN A 135 10.63 -4.46 11.71
C GLN A 135 9.29 -3.80 12.02
N GLY A 136 8.88 -3.80 13.30
CA GLY A 136 7.62 -3.19 13.75
C GLY A 136 6.43 -4.16 13.83
N LEU A 137 6.57 -5.41 13.38
CA LEU A 137 5.50 -6.43 13.48
C LEU A 137 4.96 -6.62 14.90
N SER A 138 5.83 -6.57 15.91
CA SER A 138 5.45 -6.69 17.33
C SER A 138 4.54 -5.58 17.83
N GLN A 139 4.43 -4.47 17.09
CA GLN A 139 3.56 -3.34 17.43
C GLN A 139 2.13 -3.51 16.91
N LEU A 140 1.89 -4.48 16.01
CA LEU A 140 0.59 -4.75 15.40
C LEU A 140 -0.31 -5.57 16.34
N LYS A 141 -0.85 -4.92 17.36
CA LYS A 141 -1.71 -5.57 18.38
C LYS A 141 -3.04 -6.11 17.83
N ALA A 142 -3.51 -5.60 16.69
CA ALA A 142 -4.77 -6.01 16.06
C ALA A 142 -4.63 -7.17 15.07
N LEU A 143 -3.40 -7.66 14.84
CA LEU A 143 -3.12 -8.65 13.81
C LEU A 143 -3.68 -10.02 14.20
N THR A 144 -4.60 -10.55 13.40
CA THR A 144 -5.22 -11.87 13.59
C THR A 144 -4.74 -12.89 12.56
N ALA A 145 -4.27 -12.41 11.40
CA ALA A 145 -3.75 -13.22 10.32
C ALA A 145 -2.38 -12.70 9.89
N PHE A 146 -1.40 -13.60 9.87
CA PHE A 146 -0.07 -13.34 9.35
C PHE A 146 0.32 -14.49 8.42
N SER A 147 0.79 -14.16 7.22
CA SER A 147 1.30 -15.13 6.26
C SER A 147 2.62 -14.66 5.68
N TYR A 148 3.58 -15.57 5.63
CA TYR A 148 4.86 -15.36 4.96
C TYR A 148 5.11 -16.49 3.96
N ARG A 149 5.24 -16.15 2.69
CA ARG A 149 5.45 -17.11 1.59
C ARG A 149 6.78 -16.84 0.90
N VAL A 150 7.66 -17.83 0.87
CA VAL A 150 8.89 -17.75 0.07
C VAL A 150 8.72 -18.62 -1.16
N CYS A 151 8.68 -18.00 -2.33
CA CYS A 151 8.76 -18.69 -3.61
C CYS A 151 10.24 -19.04 -3.84
N LEU A 152 10.59 -20.31 -3.58
CA LEU A 152 11.92 -20.86 -3.82
C LEU A 152 12.20 -20.95 -5.33
N ARG A 153 12.38 -19.82 -6.02
CA ARG A 153 12.62 -19.78 -7.48
C ARG A 153 13.99 -20.31 -7.91
N ASN A 154 14.79 -20.87 -7.00
CA ASN A 154 16.05 -21.56 -7.30
C ASN A 154 16.12 -23.01 -6.78
N CYS A 155 15.00 -23.65 -6.44
CA CYS A 155 14.98 -25.11 -6.26
C CYS A 155 14.59 -25.79 -7.57
N SER A 156 15.58 -26.19 -8.37
CA SER A 156 15.42 -27.11 -9.50
C SER A 156 15.07 -28.55 -9.07
N ILE A 157 14.71 -28.79 -7.80
CA ILE A 157 14.28 -30.10 -7.30
C ILE A 157 13.17 -29.88 -6.26
N LEU A 158 11.96 -30.26 -6.63
CA LEU A 158 10.81 -30.45 -5.73
C LEU A 158 11.13 -31.63 -4.76
N PRO A 159 10.69 -31.56 -3.49
CA PRO A 159 9.26 -31.64 -3.20
C PRO A 159 8.75 -30.62 -2.18
N THR A 160 7.46 -30.28 -2.33
CA THR A 160 6.57 -29.62 -1.39
C THR A 160 6.85 -28.15 -1.06
N SER A 161 5.96 -27.29 -1.56
CA SER A 161 5.70 -25.94 -1.05
C SER A 161 5.53 -25.98 0.48
N GLN A 162 6.59 -25.66 1.22
CA GLN A 162 6.48 -25.44 2.66
C GLN A 162 5.85 -24.07 2.87
N THR A 163 4.53 -24.08 3.07
CA THR A 163 3.80 -22.90 3.53
C THR A 163 4.12 -22.76 5.02
N PHE A 164 4.99 -21.83 5.39
CA PHE A 164 5.16 -21.47 6.79
C PHE A 164 4.03 -20.51 7.16
N THR A 165 2.86 -21.06 7.48
CA THR A 165 1.83 -20.30 8.18
C THR A 165 2.30 -20.10 9.62
N LEU A 166 3.01 -19.01 9.88
CA LEU A 166 3.18 -18.54 11.26
C LEU A 166 1.83 -17.97 11.69
N MET A 167 0.94 -18.83 12.21
CA MET A 167 -0.22 -18.33 12.95
C MET A 167 0.34 -17.66 14.21
N ALA A 168 0.31 -16.33 14.24
CA ALA A 168 0.59 -15.59 15.46
C ALA A 168 -0.41 -16.07 16.53
N LYS A 169 0.08 -16.87 17.48
CA LYS A 169 -0.65 -17.16 18.71
C LYS A 169 -0.43 -15.97 19.64
N SER A 170 -1.56 -15.43 20.09
CA SER A 170 -1.76 -14.37 21.09
C SER A 170 -0.64 -14.18 22.10
#